data_AF-A0A850ZK03-F1
#
_entry.id   AF-A0A850ZK03-F1
#
_cell.length_a   1.000
_cell.length_b   1.000
_cell.length_c   1.000
_cell.angle_alpha   90.00
_cell.angle_beta   90.00
_cell.angle_gamma   90.00
#
_symmetry.space_group_name_H-M   'P 1'
#
loop_
_entity.id
_entity.type
_entity.pdbx_description
1 polymer ?
#
loop_
_entity_poly.entity_id
_entity_poly.type
_entity_poly.pdbx_seq_one_letter_code
_entity_poly.pdbx_strand_id
1 'polypeptide(L)'
;VRFYVAFNEIPEEFVSNSIVYFLRDTKERVAVPKDLTEANEILPQVIKSGMLTDDALLMLKNAISQVNEGVDISSGGGMLPVLPEQDSSFCVHFLPTEYLKLEMPAVNLDGEVTVLATVPEVVQSLKNCAVTWQKLISRVLEEQLKKVPQGNGPLAEIYLWREKNATLSALTEQIQLPEVQKILEILQEAESEFTGDLQTVLSDLK
;
A
#
# COMPACT_ATOMS: atom_id res chain seq x y z
N VAL A 1 22.17 -29.69 -20.75
CA VAL A 1 21.19 -28.70 -20.25
C VAL A 1 21.18 -28.81 -18.73
N ARG A 2 21.37 -27.71 -18.00
CA ARG A 2 21.29 -27.68 -16.53
C ARG A 2 20.02 -26.92 -16.15
N PHE A 3 19.22 -27.51 -15.27
CA PHE A 3 18.01 -26.87 -14.73
C PHE A 3 18.31 -26.44 -13.29
N TYR A 4 17.92 -25.23 -12.96
CA TYR A 4 18.01 -24.66 -11.63
C TYR A 4 16.59 -24.53 -11.08
N VAL A 5 16.40 -24.92 -9.82
CA VAL A 5 15.10 -24.88 -9.15
C VAL A 5 15.24 -23.98 -7.94
N ALA A 6 14.36 -22.98 -7.84
CA ALA A 6 14.28 -22.08 -6.72
C ALA A 6 12.82 -22.03 -6.21
N PHE A 7 12.65 -21.73 -4.92
CA PHE A 7 11.35 -21.64 -4.27
C PHE A 7 11.20 -20.25 -3.65
N ASN A 8 10.11 -19.56 -3.97
CA ASN A 8 9.78 -18.17 -3.60
C ASN A 8 10.74 -17.09 -4.11
N GLU A 9 12.05 -17.28 -4.01
CA GLU A 9 13.06 -16.31 -4.39
C GLU A 9 13.87 -16.80 -5.58
N ILE A 10 13.94 -15.97 -6.63
CA ILE A 10 14.76 -16.23 -7.82
C ILE A 10 16.07 -15.44 -7.65
N PRO A 11 17.24 -16.09 -7.63
CA PRO A 11 18.51 -15.38 -7.53
C PRO A 11 18.71 -14.40 -8.70
N GLU A 12 19.29 -13.23 -8.42
CA GLU A 12 19.46 -12.14 -9.40
C GLU A 12 20.21 -12.59 -10.67
N GLU A 13 21.13 -13.54 -10.54
CA GLU A 13 21.91 -14.12 -11.64
C GLU A 13 21.07 -14.86 -12.70
N PHE A 14 19.82 -15.20 -12.40
CA PHE A 14 18.90 -15.92 -13.30
C PHE A 14 17.75 -15.05 -13.84
N VAL A 15 17.74 -13.74 -13.55
CA VAL A 15 16.64 -12.83 -13.94
C VAL A 15 16.51 -12.69 -15.46
N SER A 16 17.60 -12.85 -16.22
CA SER A 16 17.63 -12.75 -17.69
C SER A 16 17.50 -14.11 -18.39
N ASN A 17 17.19 -15.18 -17.66
CA ASN A 17 17.05 -16.52 -18.22
C ASN A 17 15.58 -16.82 -18.53
N SER A 18 15.32 -17.72 -19.49
CA SER A 18 13.98 -18.30 -19.65
C SER A 18 13.63 -19.14 -18.43
N ILE A 19 12.67 -18.67 -17.65
CA ILE A 19 12.24 -19.30 -16.40
C ILE A 19 10.96 -20.09 -16.67
N VAL A 20 10.94 -21.36 -16.24
CA VAL A 20 9.69 -22.13 -16.17
C VAL A 20 9.18 -22.06 -14.74
N TYR A 21 7.96 -21.57 -14.55
CA TYR A 21 7.35 -21.48 -13.23
C TYR A 21 6.24 -22.51 -13.07
N PHE A 22 6.00 -22.90 -11.82
CA PHE A 22 4.89 -23.74 -11.40
C PHE A 22 4.18 -23.03 -10.24
N LEU A 23 2.90 -22.71 -10.43
CA LEU A 23 2.06 -22.02 -9.46
C LEU A 23 0.97 -22.96 -8.97
N ARG A 24 0.84 -23.09 -7.66
CA ARG A 24 -0.26 -23.81 -7.02
C ARG A 24 -1.28 -22.80 -6.52
N ASP A 25 -2.51 -22.91 -7.02
CA ASP A 25 -3.62 -22.00 -6.67
C ASP A 25 -4.53 -22.57 -5.57
N THR A 26 -4.15 -23.71 -4.98
CA THR A 26 -4.93 -24.44 -3.98
C THR A 26 -4.24 -24.41 -2.62
N LYS A 27 -4.99 -24.40 -1.53
CA LYS A 27 -4.44 -24.43 -0.15
C LYS A 27 -4.16 -25.88 0.30
N GLU A 28 -4.80 -26.84 -0.34
CA GLU A 28 -4.74 -28.27 -0.05
C GLU A 28 -3.41 -28.90 -0.47
N ARG A 29 -3.08 -30.06 0.12
CA ARG A 29 -1.93 -30.85 -0.33
C ARG A 29 -2.22 -31.44 -1.70
N VAL A 30 -1.29 -31.27 -2.64
CA VAL A 30 -1.33 -31.97 -3.93
C VAL A 30 -1.06 -33.45 -3.67
N ALA A 31 -1.96 -34.31 -4.12
CA ALA A 31 -1.77 -35.75 -4.03
C ALA A 31 -0.54 -36.16 -4.86
N VAL A 32 0.36 -36.94 -4.27
CA VAL A 32 1.51 -37.49 -5.01
C VAL A 32 0.98 -38.53 -5.98
N PRO A 33 1.13 -38.34 -7.31
CA PRO A 33 0.68 -39.33 -8.28
C PRO A 33 1.47 -40.63 -8.14
N LYS A 34 0.81 -41.77 -8.36
CA LYS A 34 1.42 -43.10 -8.26
C LYS A 34 2.22 -43.46 -9.51
N ASP A 35 1.82 -42.92 -10.66
CA ASP A 35 2.47 -43.13 -11.95
C ASP A 35 2.36 -41.89 -12.87
N LEU A 36 3.05 -41.94 -14.01
CA LEU A 36 3.09 -40.84 -14.97
C LEU A 36 1.73 -40.56 -15.63
N THR A 37 0.89 -41.58 -15.76
CA THR A 37 -0.46 -41.43 -16.34
C THR A 37 -1.34 -40.63 -15.40
N GLU A 38 -1.37 -41.01 -14.12
CA GLU A 38 -2.08 -40.27 -13.08
C GLU A 38 -1.51 -38.85 -12.92
N ALA A 39 -0.18 -38.68 -12.99
CA ALA A 39 0.46 -37.37 -12.92
C ALA A 39 0.00 -36.41 -14.02
N ASN A 40 -0.11 -36.90 -15.26
CA ASN A 40 -0.57 -36.10 -16.40
C ASN A 40 -2.04 -35.69 -16.29
N GLU A 41 -2.85 -36.45 -15.55
CA GLU A 41 -4.26 -36.12 -15.31
C GLU A 41 -4.43 -35.15 -14.14
N ILE A 42 -3.74 -35.38 -13.01
CA ILE A 42 -3.99 -34.63 -11.77
C ILE A 42 -3.20 -33.33 -11.67
N LEU A 43 -1.93 -33.30 -12.12
CA LEU A 43 -1.04 -32.16 -11.88
C LEU A 43 -1.47 -30.89 -12.65
N PRO A 44 -1.89 -30.95 -13.93
CA PRO A 44 -2.34 -29.75 -14.65
C PRO A 44 -3.58 -29.09 -14.04
N GLN A 45 -4.41 -29.84 -13.30
CA GLN A 45 -5.61 -29.31 -12.66
C GLN A 45 -5.31 -28.50 -11.39
N VAL A 46 -4.19 -28.79 -10.72
CA VAL A 46 -3.84 -28.20 -9.42
C VAL A 46 -2.57 -27.34 -9.45
N ILE A 47 -1.75 -27.49 -10.50
CA ILE A 47 -0.52 -26.72 -10.72
C ILE A 47 -0.59 -26.08 -12.11
N LYS A 48 -0.64 -24.75 -12.12
CA LYS A 48 -0.47 -23.94 -13.33
C LYS A 48 1.03 -23.89 -13.65
N SER A 49 1.40 -24.01 -14.91
CA SER A 49 2.78 -23.82 -15.34
C SER A 49 2.85 -22.85 -16.50
N GLY A 50 3.99 -22.18 -16.64
CA GLY A 50 4.22 -21.23 -17.72
C GLY A 50 5.69 -20.90 -17.86
N MET A 51 6.01 -20.17 -18.93
CA MET A 51 7.36 -19.69 -19.20
C MET A 51 7.37 -18.18 -19.09
N LEU A 52 8.32 -17.65 -18.32
CA LEU A 52 8.60 -16.25 -18.18
C LEU A 52 9.86 -15.96 -18.98
N THR A 53 9.71 -15.18 -20.04
CA THR A 53 10.80 -14.68 -20.88
C THR A 53 10.98 -13.18 -20.66
N ASP A 54 12.12 -12.63 -21.07
CA ASP A 54 12.39 -11.19 -21.03
C ASP A 54 11.29 -10.39 -21.74
N ASP A 55 10.77 -10.89 -22.88
CA ASP A 55 9.66 -10.26 -23.59
C ASP A 55 8.36 -10.29 -22.77
N ALA A 56 8.05 -11.40 -22.10
CA ALA A 56 6.88 -11.51 -21.23
C ALA A 56 7.00 -10.59 -20.00
N LEU A 57 8.21 -10.46 -19.44
CA LEU A 57 8.52 -9.52 -18.37
C LEU A 57 8.42 -8.07 -18.83
N LEU A 58 8.88 -7.77 -20.05
CA LEU A 58 8.77 -6.43 -20.64
C LEU A 58 7.32 -6.07 -20.94
N MET A 59 6.54 -7.02 -21.47
CA MET A 59 5.09 -6.85 -21.65
C MET A 59 4.38 -6.66 -20.32
N LEU A 60 4.74 -7.43 -19.29
CA LEU A 60 4.18 -7.29 -17.95
C LEU A 60 4.58 -5.93 -17.34
N LYS A 61 5.84 -5.52 -17.47
CA LYS A 61 6.32 -4.20 -17.03
C LYS A 61 5.56 -3.09 -17.74
N ASN A 62 5.36 -3.18 -19.05
CA ASN A 62 4.60 -2.18 -19.81
C ASN A 62 3.11 -2.18 -19.46
N ALA A 63 2.52 -3.35 -19.20
CA ALA A 63 1.14 -3.48 -18.75
C ALA A 63 0.96 -2.90 -17.32
N ILE A 64 1.93 -3.09 -16.44
CA ILE A 64 1.92 -2.53 -15.08
C ILE A 64 2.22 -1.02 -15.11
N SER A 65 3.14 -0.56 -15.97
CA SER A 65 3.52 0.86 -16.13
C SER A 65 2.36 1.70 -16.69
N GLN A 66 1.64 1.19 -17.69
CA GLN A 66 0.43 1.84 -18.22
C GLN A 66 -0.67 2.01 -17.18
N VAL A 67 -0.61 1.26 -16.08
CA VAL A 67 -1.55 1.38 -14.97
C VAL A 67 -1.03 2.28 -13.85
N ASN A 68 0.26 2.64 -13.88
CA ASN A 68 0.92 3.53 -12.90
C ASN A 68 1.17 4.95 -13.44
N GLU A 69 1.14 5.20 -14.76
CA GLU A 69 1.35 6.53 -15.37
C GLU A 69 0.10 7.43 -15.32
N GLY A 70 -0.56 7.49 -14.17
CA GLY A 70 -1.73 8.35 -13.90
C GLY A 70 -1.53 9.32 -12.73
N VAL A 71 -0.31 9.46 -12.20
CA VAL A 71 0.01 10.41 -11.13
C VAL A 71 1.21 11.24 -11.55
N ASP A 72 0.94 12.34 -12.25
CA ASP A 72 1.88 13.44 -12.39
C ASP A 72 1.21 14.68 -11.76
N ILE A 73 1.52 14.94 -10.49
CA ILE A 73 1.06 16.13 -9.77
C ILE A 73 2.12 17.22 -9.98
N SER A 74 2.11 17.79 -11.18
CA SER A 74 2.87 19.01 -11.47
C SER A 74 2.14 19.85 -12.50
N SER A 75 1.83 21.08 -12.09
CA SER A 75 1.20 22.16 -12.85
C SER A 75 -0.32 22.10 -13.04
N GLY A 76 -0.97 23.16 -12.57
CA GLY A 76 -2.41 23.26 -12.45
C GLY A 76 -3.14 23.59 -13.76
N GLY A 77 -4.45 23.38 -13.69
CA GLY A 77 -5.44 23.90 -14.63
C GLY A 77 -5.39 23.29 -16.03
N GLY A 78 -5.99 22.12 -16.21
CA GLY A 78 -6.22 21.56 -17.55
C GLY A 78 -7.08 20.32 -17.52
N MET A 79 -8.17 20.33 -18.29
CA MET A 79 -9.12 19.24 -18.50
C MET A 79 -8.44 17.89 -18.79
N LEU A 80 -8.83 16.83 -18.06
CA LEU A 80 -8.37 15.45 -18.27
C LEU A 80 -8.81 14.90 -19.65
N PRO A 81 -7.99 14.09 -20.34
CA PRO A 81 -8.41 13.38 -21.53
C PRO A 81 -9.32 12.20 -21.15
N VAL A 82 -10.50 12.17 -21.74
CA VAL A 82 -11.48 11.07 -21.65
C VAL A 82 -10.94 9.88 -22.47
N LEU A 83 -10.61 8.77 -21.80
CA LEU A 83 -10.47 7.47 -22.46
C LEU A 83 -11.87 6.87 -22.70
N PRO A 84 -12.04 6.05 -23.76
CA PRO A 84 -13.37 5.65 -24.22
C PRO A 84 -14.05 4.74 -23.21
N GLU A 85 -15.26 5.12 -22.82
CA GLU A 85 -16.20 4.35 -22.00
C GLU A 85 -16.50 2.99 -22.65
N GLN A 86 -15.80 1.92 -22.26
CA GLN A 86 -16.31 0.54 -22.35
C GLN A 86 -15.72 -0.31 -21.22
N ASP A 87 -16.22 -0.13 -20.01
CA ASP A 87 -16.93 -1.16 -19.24
C ASP A 87 -17.24 -0.58 -17.84
N SER A 88 -18.50 -0.67 -17.44
CA SER A 88 -19.11 0.07 -16.33
C SER A 88 -18.77 -0.53 -14.95
N SER A 89 -17.49 -0.70 -14.62
CA SER A 89 -17.10 -1.24 -13.29
C SER A 89 -15.80 -0.70 -12.68
N PHE A 90 -15.07 0.19 -13.36
CA PHE A 90 -13.86 0.80 -12.79
C PHE A 90 -14.14 2.12 -12.06
N CYS A 91 -15.02 2.08 -11.06
CA CYS A 91 -15.02 3.11 -10.04
C CYS A 91 -13.96 2.74 -9.01
N VAL A 92 -12.74 3.27 -9.15
CA VAL A 92 -11.86 3.40 -7.99
C VAL A 92 -12.56 4.41 -7.08
N HIS A 93 -13.28 3.92 -6.07
CA HIS A 93 -13.78 4.77 -5.01
C HIS A 93 -12.56 5.23 -4.18
N PHE A 94 -11.84 6.22 -4.69
CA PHE A 94 -10.98 7.03 -3.85
C PHE A 94 -11.89 7.67 -2.82
N LEU A 95 -11.64 7.38 -1.53
CA LEU A 95 -12.28 8.12 -0.46
C LEU A 95 -12.06 9.61 -0.75
N PRO A 96 -13.11 10.46 -0.68
CA PRO A 96 -12.94 11.88 -0.92
C PRO A 96 -11.80 12.38 -0.02
N THR A 97 -10.81 13.03 -0.62
CA THR A 97 -9.56 13.46 0.02
C THR A 97 -9.81 14.30 1.28
N GLU A 98 -10.99 14.90 1.41
CA GLU A 98 -11.47 15.64 2.59
C GLU A 98 -11.57 14.80 3.87
N TYR A 99 -11.76 13.48 3.79
CA TYR A 99 -11.87 12.62 4.99
C TYR A 99 -10.52 12.07 5.49
N LEU A 100 -9.45 12.25 4.72
CA LEU A 100 -8.16 11.62 4.97
C LEU A 100 -7.08 12.62 5.42
N LYS A 101 -7.47 13.87 5.69
CA LYS A 101 -6.54 14.95 5.94
C LYS A 101 -6.22 15.11 7.44
N LEU A 102 -4.93 15.13 7.78
CA LEU A 102 -4.48 15.50 9.12
C LEU A 102 -4.68 17.01 9.33
N GLU A 103 -5.58 17.38 10.25
CA GLU A 103 -5.86 18.78 10.54
C GLU A 103 -4.68 19.45 11.25
N MET A 104 -4.20 20.56 10.70
CA MET A 104 -3.13 21.32 11.33
C MET A 104 -3.67 22.15 12.50
N PRO A 105 -2.90 22.29 13.59
CA PRO A 105 -3.32 23.09 14.73
C PRO A 105 -3.29 24.58 14.35
N ALA A 106 -4.24 25.36 14.87
CA ALA A 106 -4.34 26.80 14.57
C ALA A 106 -3.29 27.68 15.28
N VAL A 107 -2.33 27.07 15.98
CA VAL A 107 -1.30 27.76 16.76
C VAL A 107 -0.06 28.06 15.91
N ASN A 108 0.64 29.14 16.24
CA ASN A 108 1.87 29.50 15.55
C ASN A 108 3.00 28.53 15.93
N LEU A 109 3.64 27.93 14.92
CA LEU A 109 4.76 27.00 15.07
C LEU A 109 6.11 27.60 14.68
N ASP A 110 6.23 28.91 14.46
CA ASP A 110 7.47 29.57 14.01
C ASP A 110 8.60 29.61 15.06
N GLY A 111 8.37 29.10 16.27
CA GLY A 111 9.35 29.05 17.35
C GLY A 111 10.26 27.81 17.35
N GLU A 112 11.26 27.81 18.23
CA GLU A 112 12.06 26.61 18.54
C GLU A 112 11.26 25.60 19.36
N VAL A 113 11.54 24.31 19.14
CA VAL A 113 10.83 23.17 19.75
C VAL A 113 10.84 23.26 21.28
N THR A 114 12.01 23.54 21.87
CA THR A 114 12.20 23.64 23.33
C THR A 114 11.42 24.80 23.95
N VAL A 115 11.29 25.92 23.25
CA VAL A 115 10.51 27.07 23.70
C VAL A 115 9.03 26.76 23.63
N LEU A 116 8.56 26.23 22.50
CA LEU A 116 7.15 25.88 22.28
C LEU A 116 6.67 24.79 23.25
N ALA A 117 7.54 23.84 23.62
CA ALA A 117 7.26 22.79 24.60
C ALA A 117 7.00 23.33 26.02
N THR A 118 7.49 24.54 26.35
CA THR A 118 7.24 25.17 27.66
C THR A 118 5.97 26.00 27.70
N VAL A 119 5.30 26.23 26.56
CA VAL A 119 4.09 27.06 26.47
C VAL A 119 2.84 26.18 26.63
N PRO A 120 2.12 26.25 27.77
CA PRO A 120 1.02 25.32 28.05
C PRO A 120 -0.14 25.40 27.04
N GLU A 121 -0.43 26.59 26.52
CA GLU A 121 -1.48 26.82 25.53
C GLU A 121 -1.16 26.12 24.19
N VAL A 122 0.10 26.22 23.76
CA VAL A 122 0.59 25.55 22.54
C VAL A 122 0.54 24.05 22.74
N VAL A 123 1.15 23.54 23.83
CA VAL A 123 1.17 22.11 24.15
C VAL A 123 -0.25 21.53 24.22
N GLN A 124 -1.20 22.21 24.87
CA GLN A 124 -2.57 21.74 24.95
C GLN A 124 -3.27 21.71 23.59
N SER A 125 -3.05 22.71 22.73
CA SER A 125 -3.57 22.69 21.34
C SER A 125 -2.96 21.55 20.51
N LEU A 126 -1.65 21.31 20.66
CA LEU A 126 -0.97 20.21 19.98
C LEU A 126 -1.48 18.85 20.43
N LYS A 127 -1.76 18.67 21.72
CA LYS A 127 -2.38 17.44 22.25
C LYS A 127 -3.75 17.19 21.62
N ASN A 128 -4.60 18.22 21.58
CA ASN A 128 -5.92 18.09 20.98
C ASN A 128 -5.82 17.68 19.51
N CYS A 129 -4.88 18.29 18.77
CA CYS A 129 -4.58 17.97 17.38
C CYS A 129 -4.10 16.50 17.23
N ALA A 130 -3.15 16.07 18.05
CA ALA A 130 -2.64 14.70 18.07
C ALA A 130 -3.72 13.65 18.41
N VAL A 131 -4.64 13.93 19.34
CA VAL A 131 -5.79 13.03 19.62
C VAL A 131 -6.70 12.92 18.39
N THR A 132 -6.93 14.02 17.68
CA THR A 132 -7.72 14.01 16.43
C THR A 132 -7.02 13.17 15.35
N TRP A 133 -5.70 13.33 15.19
CA TRP A 133 -4.91 12.51 14.26
C TRP A 133 -4.96 11.03 14.60
N GLN A 134 -4.75 10.69 15.88
CA GLN A 134 -4.82 9.31 16.36
C GLN A 134 -6.18 8.68 16.03
N LYS A 135 -7.29 9.37 16.33
CA LYS A 135 -8.64 8.90 16.02
C LYS A 135 -8.86 8.69 14.52
N LEU A 136 -8.35 9.60 13.69
CA LEU A 136 -8.46 9.50 12.23
C LEU A 136 -7.68 8.28 11.72
N ILE A 137 -6.43 8.12 12.13
CA ILE A 137 -5.58 7.02 11.68
C ILE A 137 -6.17 5.68 12.12
N SER A 138 -6.56 5.54 13.40
CA SER A 138 -7.20 4.32 13.90
C SER A 138 -8.48 3.99 13.13
N ARG A 139 -9.33 4.99 12.88
CA ARG A 139 -10.54 4.81 12.08
C ARG A 139 -10.22 4.32 10.66
N VAL A 140 -9.28 4.97 9.97
CA VAL A 140 -8.91 4.58 8.60
C VAL A 140 -8.32 3.18 8.56
N LEU A 141 -7.43 2.83 9.50
CA LEU A 141 -6.86 1.49 9.62
C LEU A 141 -7.95 0.43 9.81
N GLU A 142 -8.90 0.66 10.73
CA GLU A 142 -10.02 -0.25 10.94
C GLU A 142 -10.91 -0.40 9.70
N GLU A 143 -11.18 0.71 9.00
CA GLU A 143 -11.95 0.71 7.75
C GLU A 143 -11.22 -0.10 6.67
N GLN A 144 -9.90 0.11 6.49
CA GLN A 144 -9.11 -0.66 5.52
C GLN A 144 -9.01 -2.15 5.90
N LEU A 145 -8.91 -2.50 7.19
CA LEU A 145 -8.86 -3.90 7.64
C LEU A 145 -10.17 -4.65 7.35
N LYS A 146 -11.31 -3.97 7.45
CA LYS A 146 -12.64 -4.55 7.18
C LYS A 146 -12.92 -4.74 5.69
N LYS A 147 -12.17 -4.09 4.78
CA LYS A 147 -12.40 -4.22 3.34
C LYS A 147 -12.02 -5.60 2.83
N VAL A 148 -12.96 -6.16 2.06
CA VAL A 148 -12.85 -7.44 1.35
C VAL A 148 -12.86 -7.20 -0.17
N PRO A 149 -12.25 -8.08 -0.97
CA PRO A 149 -12.20 -7.90 -2.41
C PRO A 149 -13.61 -7.91 -2.99
N GLN A 150 -13.87 -6.97 -3.90
CA GLN A 150 -15.14 -6.88 -4.63
C GLN A 150 -15.05 -7.74 -5.88
N GLY A 151 -15.57 -8.97 -5.80
CA GLY A 151 -15.55 -9.94 -6.88
C GLY A 151 -14.64 -11.14 -6.58
N ASN A 152 -14.60 -12.08 -7.53
CA ASN A 152 -13.86 -13.33 -7.40
C ASN A 152 -12.58 -13.29 -8.25
N GLY A 153 -11.52 -13.90 -7.73
CA GLY A 153 -10.27 -14.12 -8.46
C GLY A 153 -9.21 -13.03 -8.25
N PRO A 154 -8.03 -13.21 -8.85
CA PRO A 154 -6.82 -12.46 -8.52
C PRO A 154 -6.92 -10.95 -8.82
N LEU A 155 -7.69 -10.55 -9.83
CA LEU A 155 -7.88 -9.13 -10.16
C LEU A 155 -8.59 -8.38 -9.03
N ALA A 156 -9.60 -8.99 -8.39
CA ALA A 156 -10.35 -8.36 -7.29
C ALA A 156 -9.44 -8.11 -6.08
N GLU A 157 -8.49 -9.00 -5.81
CA GLU A 157 -7.47 -8.80 -4.78
C GLU A 157 -6.51 -7.67 -5.14
N ILE A 158 -6.04 -7.61 -6.40
CA ILE A 158 -5.15 -6.54 -6.85
C ILE A 158 -5.81 -5.16 -6.67
N TYR A 159 -7.09 -5.01 -7.01
CA TYR A 159 -7.81 -3.75 -6.81
C TYR A 159 -7.92 -3.39 -5.34
N LEU A 160 -8.28 -4.35 -4.49
CA LEU A 160 -8.35 -4.14 -3.05
C LEU A 160 -7.01 -3.67 -2.48
N TRP A 161 -5.92 -4.35 -2.83
CA TRP A 161 -4.59 -4.02 -2.32
C TRP A 161 -4.11 -2.66 -2.83
N ARG A 162 -4.45 -2.28 -4.06
CA ARG A 162 -4.15 -0.94 -4.59
C ARG A 162 -4.92 0.16 -3.87
N GLU A 163 -6.20 -0.04 -3.64
CA GLU A 163 -7.04 0.91 -2.91
C GLU A 163 -6.53 1.12 -1.47
N LYS A 164 -6.20 0.01 -0.78
CA LYS A 164 -5.55 0.05 0.54
C LYS A 164 -4.22 0.79 0.50
N ASN A 165 -3.35 0.45 -0.45
CA ASN A 165 -2.04 1.07 -0.58
C ASN A 165 -2.13 2.58 -0.86
N ALA A 166 -3.00 3.02 -1.77
CA ALA A 166 -3.20 4.44 -2.06
C ALA A 166 -3.68 5.22 -0.81
N THR A 167 -4.60 4.63 -0.05
CA THR A 167 -5.11 5.23 1.20
C THR A 167 -4.01 5.35 2.25
N LEU A 168 -3.28 4.27 2.51
CA LEU A 168 -2.26 4.23 3.57
C LEU A 168 -1.03 5.06 3.20
N SER A 169 -0.57 5.01 1.94
CA SER A 169 0.53 5.85 1.47
C SER A 169 0.22 7.35 1.60
N ALA A 170 -0.99 7.78 1.24
CA ALA A 170 -1.40 9.17 1.41
C ALA A 170 -1.42 9.63 2.89
N LEU A 171 -1.76 8.76 3.83
CA LEU A 171 -1.62 9.05 5.27
C LEU A 171 -0.16 9.11 5.70
N THR A 172 0.64 8.14 5.26
CA THR A 172 2.08 8.07 5.55
C THR A 172 2.82 9.31 5.03
N GLU A 173 2.51 9.79 3.83
CA GLU A 173 3.06 11.03 3.28
C GLU A 173 2.70 12.26 4.11
N GLN A 174 1.46 12.36 4.58
CA GLN A 174 1.04 13.47 5.46
C GLN A 174 1.79 13.47 6.79
N ILE A 175 2.04 12.30 7.36
CA ILE A 175 2.83 12.16 8.60
C ILE A 175 4.27 12.62 8.40
N GLN A 176 4.83 12.40 7.21
CA GLN A 176 6.19 12.82 6.87
C GLN A 176 6.31 14.33 6.60
N LEU A 177 5.22 15.09 6.57
CA LEU A 177 5.28 16.53 6.37
C LEU A 177 6.11 17.19 7.49
N PRO A 178 7.01 18.16 7.16
CA PRO A 178 7.88 18.79 8.14
C PRO A 178 7.14 19.42 9.33
N GLU A 179 5.97 20.01 9.07
CA GLU A 179 5.16 20.63 10.12
C GLU A 179 4.57 19.58 11.07
N VAL A 180 4.18 18.41 10.56
CA VAL A 180 3.68 17.30 11.37
C VAL A 180 4.81 16.71 12.22
N GLN A 181 5.99 16.50 11.64
CA GLN A 181 7.17 16.04 12.38
C GLN A 181 7.55 17.02 13.50
N LYS A 182 7.52 18.33 13.23
CA LYS A 182 7.79 19.37 14.23
C LYS A 182 6.79 19.31 15.40
N ILE A 183 5.51 19.07 15.13
CA ILE A 183 4.49 18.91 16.18
C ILE A 183 4.79 17.70 17.06
N LEU A 184 5.19 16.57 16.45
CA LEU A 184 5.56 15.36 17.19
C LEU A 184 6.79 15.60 18.08
N GLU A 185 7.79 16.33 17.59
CA GLU A 185 8.99 16.69 18.36
C GLU A 185 8.65 17.59 19.56
N ILE A 186 7.80 18.61 19.36
CA ILE A 186 7.36 19.50 20.46
C ILE A 186 6.60 18.72 21.52
N LEU A 187 5.70 17.82 21.11
CA LEU A 187 4.96 16.97 22.04
C LEU A 187 5.86 15.99 22.79
N GLN A 188 6.88 15.44 22.13
CA GLN A 188 7.84 14.53 22.74
C GLN A 188 8.69 15.24 23.80
N GLU A 189 9.13 16.47 23.52
CA GLU A 189 9.89 17.30 24.45
C GLU A 189 9.03 17.74 25.65
N ALA A 190 7.75 18.06 25.42
CA ALA A 190 6.84 18.50 26.48
C ALA A 190 6.35 17.35 27.37
N GLU A 191 5.87 16.24 26.76
CA GLU A 191 5.21 15.14 27.47
C GLU A 191 5.40 13.78 26.78
N SER A 192 6.46 13.07 27.16
CA SER A 192 6.83 11.76 26.60
C SER A 192 5.75 10.66 26.73
N GLU A 193 4.90 10.70 27.75
CA GLU A 193 3.86 9.67 27.96
C GLU A 193 2.76 9.74 26.89
N PHE A 194 2.35 10.96 26.50
CA PHE A 194 1.31 11.17 25.50
C PHE A 194 1.77 10.78 24.09
N THR A 195 3.06 10.95 23.79
CA THR A 195 3.62 10.52 22.50
C THR A 195 3.64 9.01 22.30
N GLY A 196 3.61 8.19 23.35
CA GLY A 196 3.66 6.73 23.22
C GLY A 196 2.48 6.13 22.46
N ASP A 197 1.26 6.57 22.78
CA ASP A 197 0.03 6.09 22.14
C ASP A 197 -0.04 6.51 20.67
N LEU A 198 0.36 7.74 20.37
CA LEU A 198 0.40 8.25 19.00
C LEU A 198 1.46 7.50 18.17
N GLN A 199 2.67 7.30 18.72
CA GLN A 199 3.74 6.57 18.04
C GLN A 199 3.38 5.11 17.73
N THR A 200 2.54 4.49 18.57
CA THR A 200 2.00 3.16 18.31
C THR A 200 1.16 3.16 17.03
N VAL A 201 0.18 4.07 16.94
CA VAL A 201 -0.70 4.19 15.78
C VAL A 201 0.05 4.64 14.52
N LEU A 202 1.11 5.46 14.66
CA LEU A 202 1.98 5.84 13.55
C LEU A 202 2.87 4.69 13.07
N SER A 203 3.24 3.76 13.97
CA SER A 203 4.02 2.58 13.61
C SER A 203 3.19 1.56 12.85
N ASP A 204 1.89 1.46 13.15
CA ASP A 204 0.95 0.58 12.43
C ASP A 204 0.74 0.99 10.95
N LEU A 205 1.19 2.19 10.54
CA LEU A 205 1.16 2.68 9.16
C LEU A 205 2.43 2.35 8.35
N LYS A 206 3.51 1.89 9.00
CA LYS A 206 4.80 1.58 8.38
C LYS A 206 4.97 0.08 8.14
#